data_AF-A0A358SZY7-F1
#
_entry.id   AF-A0A358SZY7-F1
#
_cell.length_a   1.000
_cell.length_b   1.000
_cell.length_c   1.000
_cell.angle_alpha   90.00
_cell.angle_beta   90.00
_cell.angle_gamma   90.00
#
_symmetry.space_group_name_H-M   'P 1'
#
loop_
_entity.id
_entity.type
_entity.pdbx_description
1 polymer ?
#
loop_
_entity_poly.entity_id
_entity_poly.type
_entity_poly.pdbx_seq_one_letter_code
_entity_poly.pdbx_strand_id
1 'polypeptide(L)'
;MKKLSPEKNPKQLETAFEQVQKFYQFMNANKLEVVEFSKDATYIKLVRKHNQTVQPIPVFAAHAPAAPAAAAKTGPAAAPAVRPAPEGETIKAPMSGIFYRAPSPSSPPYVREGDAVKEGQVICVLEAMKVFNELKAEKNCVIEKVLSENGKPVEPNQDLFLIK
;
A
#
# COMPACT_ATOMS: atom_id res chain seq x y z
N MET A 1 25.77 22.62 -24.00
CA MET A 1 24.50 23.39 -24.01
C MET A 1 23.34 22.40 -24.12
N LYS A 2 22.63 22.12 -23.02
CA LYS A 2 21.43 21.26 -23.01
C LYS A 2 20.30 21.99 -23.72
N LYS A 3 19.78 21.43 -24.82
CA LYS A 3 18.60 21.95 -25.51
C LYS A 3 17.37 21.78 -24.60
N LEU A 4 16.64 22.87 -24.43
CA LEU A 4 15.39 23.01 -23.70
C LEU A 4 14.29 22.17 -24.38
N SER A 5 13.48 21.46 -23.59
CA SER A 5 12.37 20.62 -24.04
C SER A 5 11.29 21.41 -24.80
N PRO A 6 10.56 20.80 -25.75
CA PRO A 6 9.58 21.52 -26.57
C PRO A 6 8.32 21.89 -25.76
N GLU A 7 7.97 23.17 -25.75
CA GLU A 7 6.66 23.69 -25.29
C GLU A 7 5.52 22.94 -26.01
N LYS A 8 4.59 22.36 -25.26
CA LYS A 8 3.39 21.73 -25.84
C LYS A 8 2.44 22.83 -26.36
N ASN A 9 2.03 22.70 -27.62
CA ASN A 9 1.20 23.67 -28.35
C ASN A 9 -0.21 23.80 -27.72
N PRO A 10 -0.77 25.01 -27.51
CA PRO A 10 -2.02 25.25 -26.75
C PRO A 10 -3.24 24.47 -27.27
N LYS A 11 -3.39 24.28 -28.58
CA LYS A 11 -4.51 23.51 -29.18
C LYS A 11 -4.52 22.03 -28.76
N GLN A 12 -3.36 21.45 -28.50
CA GLN A 12 -3.28 20.07 -27.99
C GLN A 12 -3.69 19.98 -26.52
N LEU A 13 -3.47 21.05 -25.75
CA LEU A 13 -3.89 21.13 -24.36
C LEU A 13 -5.42 21.28 -24.27
N GLU A 14 -6.03 22.09 -25.13
CA GLU A 14 -7.49 22.22 -25.23
C GLU A 14 -8.14 20.89 -25.61
N THR A 15 -7.62 20.20 -26.62
CA THR A 15 -8.16 18.89 -27.06
C THR A 15 -8.03 17.82 -25.96
N ALA A 16 -6.92 17.83 -25.22
CA ALA A 16 -6.73 16.92 -24.09
C ALA A 16 -7.70 17.21 -22.94
N PHE A 17 -7.96 18.49 -22.66
CA PHE A 17 -8.91 18.92 -21.63
C PHE A 17 -10.34 18.46 -21.97
N GLU A 18 -10.77 18.63 -23.22
CA GLU A 18 -12.07 18.12 -23.67
C GLU A 18 -12.20 16.61 -23.54
N GLN A 19 -11.12 15.86 -23.79
CA GLN A 19 -11.11 14.40 -23.62
C GLN A 19 -11.27 14.01 -22.15
N VAL A 20 -10.56 14.68 -21.23
CA VAL A 20 -10.70 14.45 -19.78
C VAL A 20 -12.13 14.72 -19.31
N GLN A 21 -12.74 15.82 -19.77
CA GLN A 21 -14.14 16.11 -19.43
C GLN A 21 -15.10 15.03 -19.93
N LYS A 22 -14.88 14.51 -21.15
CA LYS A 22 -15.67 13.42 -21.71
C LYS A 22 -15.53 12.13 -20.88
N PHE A 23 -14.31 11.78 -20.45
CA PHE A 23 -14.09 10.63 -19.57
C PHE A 23 -14.77 10.80 -18.20
N TYR A 24 -14.68 11.97 -17.59
CA TYR A 24 -15.32 12.25 -16.30
C TYR A 24 -16.85 12.17 -16.37
N GLN A 25 -17.45 12.77 -17.40
CA GLN A 25 -18.89 12.67 -17.63
C GLN A 25 -19.31 11.22 -17.85
N PHE A 26 -18.52 10.45 -18.60
CA PHE A 26 -18.76 9.03 -18.83
C PHE A 26 -18.68 8.21 -17.53
N MET A 27 -17.71 8.48 -16.64
CA MET A 27 -17.60 7.84 -15.33
C MET A 27 -18.82 8.08 -14.46
N ASN A 28 -19.27 9.34 -14.36
CA ASN A 28 -20.40 9.70 -13.51
C ASN A 28 -21.73 9.18 -14.03
N ALA A 29 -21.95 9.24 -15.35
CA ALA A 29 -23.15 8.71 -15.98
C ALA A 29 -23.28 7.19 -15.76
N ASN A 30 -22.16 6.46 -15.79
CA ASN A 30 -22.16 5.00 -15.67
C ASN A 30 -21.76 4.49 -14.26
N LYS A 31 -21.55 5.42 -13.32
CA LYS A 31 -21.07 5.18 -11.95
C LYS A 31 -19.85 4.26 -11.86
N LEU A 32 -18.88 4.47 -12.74
CA LEU A 32 -17.66 3.67 -12.78
C LEU A 32 -16.67 4.22 -11.76
N GLU A 33 -16.01 3.32 -11.02
CA GLU A 33 -14.92 3.70 -10.12
C GLU A 33 -13.61 3.85 -10.88
N VAL A 34 -13.41 3.00 -11.90
CA VAL A 34 -12.20 2.96 -12.71
C VAL A 34 -12.56 2.97 -14.18
N VAL A 35 -11.76 3.66 -14.99
CA VAL A 35 -11.83 3.65 -16.45
C VAL A 35 -10.45 3.59 -17.08
N GLU A 36 -10.12 2.51 -17.79
CA GLU A 36 -8.85 2.35 -18.53
C GLU A 36 -9.14 2.18 -20.01
N PHE A 37 -8.31 2.76 -20.90
CA PHE A 37 -8.36 2.57 -22.35
C PHE A 37 -6.96 2.48 -22.98
N SER A 38 -6.81 1.84 -24.15
CA SER A 38 -5.54 1.71 -24.90
C SER A 38 -5.83 1.63 -26.40
N LYS A 39 -4.80 1.71 -27.23
CA LYS A 39 -4.90 1.73 -28.69
C LYS A 39 -3.71 0.99 -29.31
N ASP A 40 -3.91 0.46 -30.52
CA ASP A 40 -3.07 -0.50 -31.28
C ASP A 40 -3.28 -1.96 -30.86
N ALA A 41 -2.34 -2.67 -30.21
CA ALA A 41 -2.61 -3.99 -29.58
C ALA A 41 -3.41 -3.84 -28.26
N THR A 42 -4.39 -2.94 -28.36
CA THR A 42 -5.27 -2.25 -27.43
C THR A 42 -5.74 -3.09 -26.23
N TYR A 43 -5.55 -2.56 -25.02
CA TYR A 43 -6.36 -2.98 -23.85
C TYR A 43 -6.92 -1.86 -22.93
N ILE A 44 -8.21 -1.99 -22.62
CA ILE A 44 -9.09 -1.00 -22.01
C ILE A 44 -9.88 -1.70 -20.88
N LYS A 45 -9.94 -1.19 -19.65
CA LYS A 45 -10.77 -1.74 -18.58
C LYS A 45 -11.38 -0.72 -17.62
N LEU A 46 -12.70 -0.76 -17.50
CA LEU A 46 -13.47 0.10 -16.62
C LEU A 46 -14.28 -0.78 -15.64
N VAL A 47 -14.28 -0.56 -14.32
CA VAL A 47 -15.07 -1.41 -13.39
C VAL A 47 -15.71 -0.62 -12.25
N ARG A 48 -16.86 -1.15 -11.81
CA ARG A 48 -17.47 -0.92 -10.50
C ARG A 48 -17.82 -2.26 -9.85
N LYS A 49 -17.29 -2.57 -8.66
CA LYS A 49 -17.73 -3.73 -7.85
C LYS A 49 -18.17 -3.27 -6.46
N HIS A 50 -19.47 -3.33 -6.20
CA HIS A 50 -20.04 -3.19 -4.88
C HIS A 50 -20.70 -4.52 -4.49
N ASN A 51 -20.13 -5.23 -3.50
CA ASN A 51 -20.83 -5.69 -2.29
C ASN A 51 -20.01 -6.79 -1.57
N GLN A 52 -19.38 -6.43 -0.45
CA GLN A 52 -19.43 -7.26 0.76
C GLN A 52 -19.59 -6.32 1.95
N THR A 53 -20.85 -6.09 2.29
CA THR A 53 -21.27 -5.83 3.65
C THR A 53 -20.72 -6.96 4.51
N VAL A 54 -19.66 -6.69 5.27
CA VAL A 54 -19.21 -7.60 6.33
C VAL A 54 -20.28 -7.53 7.41
N GLN A 55 -21.25 -8.45 7.35
CA GLN A 55 -22.12 -8.72 8.48
C GLN A 55 -21.24 -9.32 9.58
N PRO A 56 -21.17 -8.73 10.79
CA PRO A 56 -20.49 -9.37 11.89
C PRO A 56 -21.20 -10.69 12.21
N ILE A 57 -20.47 -11.80 12.12
CA ILE A 57 -20.92 -13.11 12.57
C ILE A 57 -21.00 -13.03 14.10
N PRO A 58 -22.15 -13.30 14.74
CA PRO A 58 -22.23 -13.30 16.19
C PRO A 58 -21.37 -14.44 16.74
N VAL A 59 -20.34 -14.09 17.50
CA VAL A 59 -19.54 -15.04 18.26
C VAL A 59 -20.38 -15.45 19.47
N PHE A 60 -20.88 -16.70 19.49
CA PHE A 60 -21.45 -17.27 20.70
C PHE A 60 -20.33 -17.53 21.71
N ALA A 61 -20.11 -16.58 22.60
CA ALA A 61 -19.31 -16.80 23.80
C ALA A 61 -20.12 -17.65 24.79
N ALA A 62 -19.62 -18.84 25.09
CA ALA A 62 -20.09 -19.65 26.21
C ALA A 62 -19.85 -18.86 27.51
N HIS A 63 -20.94 -18.48 28.18
CA HIS A 63 -20.89 -17.80 29.48
C HIS A 63 -20.77 -18.84 30.59
N ALA A 64 -19.62 -18.88 31.26
CA ALA A 64 -19.48 -19.38 32.63
C ALA A 64 -19.97 -18.28 33.61
N PRO A 65 -20.47 -18.63 34.80
CA PRO A 65 -21.28 -17.74 35.61
C PRO A 65 -20.49 -16.60 36.29
N ALA A 66 -21.22 -15.52 36.52
CA ALA A 66 -20.77 -14.20 36.94
C ALA A 66 -20.24 -14.10 38.38
N ALA A 67 -19.29 -13.19 38.58
CA ALA A 67 -18.97 -12.53 39.84
C ALA A 67 -18.68 -11.03 39.58
N PRO A 68 -18.96 -10.12 40.53
CA PRO A 68 -19.40 -8.76 40.24
C PRO A 68 -18.27 -7.77 39.88
N ALA A 69 -18.70 -6.73 39.15
CA ALA A 69 -17.90 -5.64 38.61
C ALA A 69 -17.18 -4.78 39.65
N ALA A 70 -15.95 -4.37 39.33
CA ALA A 70 -15.30 -3.20 39.91
C ALA A 70 -14.47 -2.45 38.85
N ALA A 71 -14.93 -1.22 38.58
CA ALA A 71 -14.21 -0.04 38.13
C ALA A 71 -13.04 -0.15 37.13
N ALA A 72 -13.30 0.42 35.95
CA ALA A 72 -12.31 0.84 34.97
C ALA A 72 -11.17 1.66 35.61
N LYS A 73 -9.93 1.26 35.30
CA LYS A 73 -8.76 2.15 35.28
C LYS A 73 -8.07 1.97 33.94
N THR A 74 -8.06 3.06 33.18
CA THR A 74 -7.25 3.26 31.96
C THR A 74 -5.78 3.00 32.29
N GLY A 75 -5.24 1.88 31.79
CA GLY A 75 -3.82 1.59 31.83
C GLY A 75 -3.04 2.50 30.86
N PRO A 76 -1.79 2.87 31.17
CA PRO A 76 -1.00 3.76 30.31
C PRO A 76 -0.72 3.13 28.95
N ALA A 77 -0.73 3.97 27.90
CA ALA A 77 -0.22 3.61 26.59
C ALA A 77 1.16 2.96 26.72
N ALA A 78 1.30 1.75 26.20
CA ALA A 78 2.57 1.05 26.14
C ALA A 78 3.57 1.93 25.37
N ALA A 79 4.61 2.37 26.05
CA ALA A 79 5.78 2.97 25.42
C ALA A 79 6.34 2.00 24.35
N PRO A 80 6.90 2.50 23.24
CA PRO A 80 7.47 1.62 22.25
C PRO A 80 8.61 0.83 22.90
N ALA A 81 8.51 -0.50 22.86
CA ALA A 81 9.64 -1.35 23.19
C ALA A 81 10.77 -1.02 22.22
N VAL A 82 11.86 -0.45 22.73
CA VAL A 82 13.10 -0.28 21.98
C VAL A 82 13.60 -1.68 21.62
N ARG A 83 13.30 -2.14 20.40
CA ARG A 83 13.93 -3.34 19.85
C ARG A 83 15.43 -3.02 19.66
N PRO A 84 16.33 -3.97 19.96
CA PRO A 84 17.74 -3.82 19.62
C PRO A 84 17.88 -3.45 18.15
N ALA A 85 18.80 -2.53 17.83
CA ALA A 85 19.11 -2.23 16.44
C ALA A 85 19.50 -3.54 15.74
N PRO A 86 18.92 -3.85 14.58
CA PRO A 86 19.26 -5.06 13.85
C PRO A 86 20.75 -5.03 13.50
N GLU A 87 21.47 -6.09 13.85
CA GLU A 87 22.84 -6.32 13.43
C GLU A 87 22.81 -6.73 11.95
N GLY A 88 23.07 -5.78 11.04
CA GLY A 88 23.13 -6.05 9.60
C GLY A 88 22.61 -4.90 8.75
N GLU A 89 22.67 -5.08 7.43
CA GLU A 89 22.16 -4.09 6.49
C GLU A 89 20.63 -4.15 6.43
N THR A 90 19.98 -2.99 6.41
CA THR A 90 18.52 -2.90 6.46
C THR A 90 17.97 -2.07 5.32
N ILE A 91 16.79 -2.47 4.84
CA ILE A 91 15.97 -1.63 3.97
C ILE A 91 15.00 -0.87 4.85
N LYS A 92 15.04 0.46 4.73
CA LYS A 92 14.30 1.41 5.57
C LYS A 92 13.10 2.00 4.84
N ALA A 93 12.12 2.49 5.59
CA ALA A 93 11.00 3.23 5.04
C ALA A 93 11.44 4.63 4.59
N PRO A 94 11.25 5.02 3.31
CA PRO A 94 11.61 6.36 2.84
C PRO A 94 10.63 7.45 3.31
N MET A 95 9.44 7.07 3.76
CA MET A 95 8.38 7.97 4.19
C MET A 95 7.49 7.31 5.24
N SER A 96 6.74 8.13 5.99
CA SER A 96 5.68 7.63 6.87
C SER A 96 4.54 7.02 6.06
N GLY A 97 3.96 5.93 6.55
CA GLY A 97 2.82 5.29 5.89
C GLY A 97 2.36 4.03 6.61
N ILE A 98 1.46 3.26 5.97
CA ILE A 98 1.08 1.91 6.40
C ILE A 98 1.85 0.89 5.56
N PHE A 99 2.53 -0.04 6.23
CA PHE A 99 3.33 -1.08 5.58
C PHE A 99 2.48 -2.27 5.15
N TYR A 100 2.52 -2.63 3.87
CA TYR A 100 1.88 -3.83 3.33
C TYR A 100 2.87 -4.74 2.63
N ARG A 101 2.77 -6.03 2.93
CA ARG A 101 3.61 -7.08 2.34
C ARG A 101 3.13 -7.55 0.98
N ALA A 102 1.92 -7.19 0.57
CA ALA A 102 1.26 -7.68 -0.64
C ALA A 102 0.51 -6.53 -1.36
N PRO A 103 0.26 -6.64 -2.68
CA PRO A 103 -0.50 -5.63 -3.44
C PRO A 103 -1.97 -5.56 -3.04
N SER A 104 -2.50 -6.62 -2.43
CA SER A 104 -3.87 -6.67 -1.90
C SER A 104 -3.96 -7.69 -0.76
N PRO A 105 -5.01 -7.63 0.09
CA PRO A 105 -5.17 -8.57 1.22
C PRO A 105 -5.25 -10.04 0.83
N SER A 106 -5.69 -10.34 -0.40
CA SER A 106 -5.83 -11.71 -0.93
C SER A 106 -4.64 -12.16 -1.78
N SER A 107 -3.69 -11.27 -2.07
CA SER A 107 -2.52 -11.59 -2.88
C SER A 107 -1.39 -12.18 -2.03
N PRO A 108 -0.53 -13.03 -2.61
CA PRO A 108 0.69 -13.43 -1.94
C PRO A 108 1.58 -12.21 -1.65
N PRO A 109 2.44 -12.28 -0.62
CA PRO A 109 3.41 -11.23 -0.37
C PRO A 109 4.39 -11.11 -1.53
N TYR A 110 4.91 -9.90 -1.75
CA TYR A 110 5.94 -9.64 -2.76
C TYR A 110 7.21 -10.47 -2.50
N VAL A 111 7.59 -10.62 -1.23
CA VAL A 111 8.77 -11.38 -0.78
C VAL A 111 8.52 -12.09 0.56
N ARG A 112 9.28 -13.17 0.78
CA ARG A 112 9.34 -13.97 2.01
C ARG A 112 10.76 -14.01 2.53
N GLU A 113 10.91 -14.39 3.80
CA GLU A 113 12.23 -14.64 4.39
C GLU A 113 12.90 -15.81 3.65
N GLY A 114 14.16 -15.62 3.27
CA GLY A 114 14.93 -16.52 2.43
C GLY A 114 14.89 -16.21 0.93
N ASP A 115 13.99 -15.33 0.48
CA ASP A 115 13.88 -15.02 -0.96
C ASP A 115 15.08 -14.18 -1.43
N ALA A 116 15.62 -14.56 -2.59
CA ALA A 116 16.57 -13.74 -3.34
C ALA A 116 15.82 -12.66 -4.14
N VAL A 117 16.23 -11.41 -3.97
CA VAL A 117 15.60 -10.22 -4.55
C VAL A 117 16.60 -9.53 -5.46
N LYS A 118 16.14 -9.14 -6.66
CA LYS A 118 16.95 -8.38 -7.62
C LYS A 118 16.80 -6.89 -7.42
N GLU A 119 17.81 -6.13 -7.82
CA GLU A 119 17.69 -4.67 -7.95
C GLU A 119 16.45 -4.29 -8.76
N GLY A 120 15.68 -3.32 -8.26
CA GLY A 120 14.45 -2.84 -8.88
C GLY A 120 13.21 -3.70 -8.63
N GLN A 121 13.34 -4.89 -8.03
CA GLN A 121 12.20 -5.74 -7.69
C GLN A 121 11.38 -5.11 -6.55
N VAL A 122 10.05 -5.14 -6.68
CA VAL A 122 9.13 -4.65 -5.64
C VAL A 122 9.13 -5.62 -4.46
N ILE A 123 9.28 -5.09 -3.25
CA ILE A 123 9.40 -5.86 -2.01
C ILE A 123 8.28 -5.59 -1.00
N CYS A 124 7.65 -4.42 -1.05
CA CYS A 124 6.48 -4.07 -0.26
C CYS A 124 5.79 -2.83 -0.85
N VAL A 125 4.67 -2.45 -0.25
CA VAL A 125 3.96 -1.20 -0.55
C VAL A 125 3.81 -0.40 0.73
N LEU A 126 4.03 0.91 0.63
CA LEU A 126 3.70 1.87 1.67
C LEU A 126 2.47 2.68 1.25
N GLU A 127 1.43 2.66 2.07
CA GLU A 127 0.26 3.52 1.88
C GLU A 127 0.45 4.84 2.61
N ALA A 128 0.42 5.95 1.87
CA ALA A 128 0.41 7.30 2.42
C ALA A 128 -0.70 8.10 1.73
N MET A 129 -1.64 8.64 2.52
CA MET A 129 -2.74 9.46 2.00
C MET A 129 -3.55 8.79 0.87
N LYS A 130 -3.89 7.50 1.02
CA LYS A 130 -4.57 6.65 0.02
C LYS A 130 -3.78 6.40 -1.27
N VAL A 131 -2.49 6.73 -1.30
CA VAL A 131 -1.58 6.41 -2.39
C VAL A 131 -0.69 5.25 -1.97
N PHE A 132 -0.64 4.22 -2.82
CA PHE A 132 0.13 3.01 -2.60
C PHE A 132 1.46 3.12 -3.35
N ASN A 133 2.54 3.38 -2.62
CA ASN A 133 3.88 3.53 -3.16
C ASN A 133 4.63 2.21 -3.06
N GLU A 134 5.00 1.65 -4.20
CA GLU A 134 5.86 0.48 -4.26
C GLU A 134 7.26 0.83 -3.75
N LEU A 135 7.78 0.01 -2.84
CA LEU A 135 9.19 0.04 -2.46
C LEU A 135 9.94 -1.02 -3.26
N LYS A 136 11.06 -0.64 -3.86
CA LYS A 136 11.91 -1.50 -4.69
C LYS A 136 13.26 -1.70 -4.02
N ALA A 137 13.85 -2.87 -4.20
CA ALA A 137 15.20 -3.14 -3.72
C ALA A 137 16.23 -2.31 -4.50
N GLU A 138 17.16 -1.66 -3.79
CA GLU A 138 18.22 -0.84 -4.40
C GLU A 138 19.38 -1.66 -4.94
N LYS A 139 19.48 -2.94 -4.56
CA LYS A 139 20.51 -3.87 -5.00
C LYS A 139 20.05 -5.32 -4.88
N ASN A 140 20.82 -6.22 -5.46
CA ASN A 140 20.62 -7.66 -5.26
C ASN A 140 20.88 -8.02 -3.79
N CYS A 141 19.95 -8.74 -3.17
CA CYS A 141 20.02 -9.13 -1.77
C CYS A 141 19.17 -10.36 -1.47
N VAL A 142 19.28 -10.90 -0.26
CA VAL A 142 18.36 -11.93 0.26
C VAL A 142 17.62 -11.36 1.47
N ILE A 143 16.29 -11.54 1.52
CA ILE A 143 15.49 -11.13 2.68
C ILE A 143 15.81 -12.07 3.83
N GLU A 144 16.46 -11.57 4.86
CA GLU A 144 16.77 -12.37 6.05
C GLU A 144 15.60 -12.37 7.03
N LYS A 145 15.06 -11.17 7.34
CA LYS A 145 13.90 -11.02 8.23
C LYS A 145 13.00 -9.88 7.80
N VAL A 146 11.69 -10.02 8.05
CA VAL A 146 10.73 -8.92 7.97
C VAL A 146 10.56 -8.29 9.34
N LEU A 147 10.97 -7.03 9.49
CA LEU A 147 11.05 -6.34 10.79
C LEU A 147 9.77 -5.58 11.14
N SER A 148 9.00 -5.18 10.12
CA SER A 148 7.74 -4.47 10.26
C SER A 148 6.52 -5.38 10.06
N GLU A 149 5.46 -5.13 10.81
CA GLU A 149 4.22 -5.93 10.78
C GLU A 149 3.26 -5.43 9.69
N ASN A 150 2.61 -6.35 8.97
CA ASN A 150 1.69 -6.02 7.89
C ASN A 150 0.46 -5.25 8.40
N GLY A 151 0.10 -4.16 7.72
CA GLY A 151 -1.01 -3.29 8.07
C GLY A 151 -0.74 -2.36 9.24
N LYS A 152 0.53 -2.22 9.68
CA LYS A 152 0.93 -1.30 10.75
C LYS A 152 1.55 -0.01 10.20
N PRO A 153 1.41 1.11 10.93
CA PRO A 153 2.11 2.33 10.60
C PRO A 153 3.62 2.17 10.73
N VAL A 154 4.36 2.86 9.87
CA VAL A 154 5.82 2.98 9.89
C VAL A 154 6.24 4.44 9.78
N GLU A 155 7.36 4.77 10.40
CA GLU A 155 7.98 6.10 10.38
C GLU A 155 9.12 6.19 9.36
N PRO A 156 9.54 7.41 8.96
CA PRO A 156 10.69 7.57 8.07
C PRO A 156 11.95 6.99 8.70
N ASN A 157 12.75 6.30 7.90
CA ASN A 157 13.97 5.59 8.31
C ASN A 157 13.74 4.38 9.26
N GLN A 158 12.49 3.98 9.52
CA GLN A 158 12.20 2.76 10.25
C GLN A 158 12.62 1.53 9.45
N ASP A 159 13.22 0.55 10.12
CA ASP A 159 13.67 -0.69 9.50
C ASP A 159 12.48 -1.57 9.09
N LEU A 160 12.42 -1.93 7.80
CA LEU A 160 11.37 -2.77 7.23
C LEU A 160 11.86 -4.21 7.05
N PHE A 161 13.09 -4.37 6.55
CA PHE A 161 13.71 -5.65 6.25
C PHE A 161 15.16 -5.69 6.70
N LEU A 162 15.59 -6.83 7.23
CA LEU A 162 17.00 -7.19 7.38
C LEU A 162 17.43 -7.96 6.12
N ILE A 163 18.55 -7.59 5.54
CA ILE A 163 19.06 -8.16 4.29
C ILE A 163 20.53 -8.57 4.40
N LYS A 164 20.93 -9.48 3.50
CA LYS A 164 22.31 -9.89 3.26
C LYS A 164 22.65 -9.93 1.78
#